data_AF-A0A6N8FMC7-F1
#
_entry.id   AF-A0A6N8FMC7-F1
#
_cell.length_a   1.000
_cell.length_b   1.000
_cell.length_c   1.000
_cell.angle_alpha   90.00
_cell.angle_beta   90.00
_cell.angle_gamma   90.00
#
_symmetry.space_group_name_H-M   'P 1'
#
loop_
_entity.id
_entity.type
_entity.pdbx_description
1 polymer ?
#
loop_
_entity_poly.entity_id
_entity_poly.type
_entity_poly.pdbx_seq_one_letter_code
_entity_poly.pdbx_strand_id
1 'polypeptide(L)'
;MKIALKIKKDNVVETIQHEIEELDLIQISETLKVINDIFILAQKDEGLQALLEEAFDTAQEQGVEAENMDDETSARLFKATLGAFETLLLRIPEQAFKLLSVLSGIELEKLMTQKVEVVFDIYDAILEVNDMDKLIKRAKKSLAVTKARINLSQFLGKKETKPA
;
A
#
# COMPACT_ATOMS: atom_id res chain seq x y z
N MET A 1 17.90 3.35 2.86
CA MET A 1 18.86 2.38 2.26
C MET A 1 19.17 2.82 0.83
N LYS A 2 20.42 2.72 0.34
CA LYS A 2 20.77 3.22 -1.01
C LYS A 2 20.81 2.09 -2.04
N ILE A 3 20.17 2.32 -3.18
CA ILE A 3 20.09 1.38 -4.31
C ILE A 3 20.60 2.06 -5.58
N ALA A 4 21.38 1.31 -6.35
CA ALA A 4 21.91 1.75 -7.63
C ALA A 4 20.92 1.44 -8.77
N LEU A 5 20.24 2.46 -9.27
CA LEU A 5 19.37 2.38 -10.45
C LEU A 5 20.19 2.56 -11.72
N LYS A 6 19.93 1.75 -12.74
CA LYS A 6 20.54 1.89 -14.06
C LYS A 6 19.52 2.47 -15.03
N ILE A 7 19.79 3.68 -15.52
CA ILE A 7 18.92 4.37 -16.48
C ILE A 7 19.61 4.42 -17.83
N LYS A 8 18.91 4.00 -18.88
CA LYS A 8 19.42 4.07 -20.25
C LYS A 8 18.96 5.37 -20.89
N LYS A 9 19.89 6.26 -21.22
CA LYS A 9 19.65 7.48 -22.01
C LYS A 9 20.58 7.48 -23.21
N ASP A 10 20.03 7.63 -24.40
CA ASP A 10 20.80 7.83 -25.65
C ASP A 10 21.98 6.85 -25.82
N ASN A 11 21.73 5.55 -25.64
CA ASN A 11 22.71 4.45 -25.70
C ASN A 11 23.79 4.42 -24.60
N VAL A 12 23.74 5.30 -23.62
CA VAL A 12 24.60 5.27 -22.42
C VAL A 12 23.78 4.77 -21.22
N VAL A 13 24.40 3.91 -20.40
CA VAL A 13 23.83 3.44 -19.14
C VAL A 13 24.40 4.30 -18.01
N GLU A 14 23.56 5.14 -17.43
CA GLU A 14 23.89 5.95 -16.25
C GLU A 14 23.48 5.20 -14.98
N THR A 15 24.32 5.24 -13.95
CA THR A 15 23.97 4.70 -12.63
C THR A 15 23.64 5.83 -11.68
N ILE A 16 22.41 5.86 -11.18
CA ILE A 16 21.92 6.85 -10.22
C ILE A 16 21.68 6.13 -8.89
N GLN A 17 22.18 6.73 -7.81
CA GLN A 17 21.89 6.25 -6.46
C GLN A 17 20.55 6.81 -6.01
N HIS A 18 19.62 5.94 -5.67
CA HIS A 18 18.34 6.28 -5.09
C HIS A 18 18.31 5.84 -3.63
N GLU A 19 17.80 6.69 -2.75
CA GLU A 19 17.66 6.37 -1.34
C GLU A 19 16.21 5.96 -1.05
N ILE A 20 16.03 4.72 -0.60
CA ILE A 20 14.76 4.24 -0.06
C ILE A 20 14.63 4.82 1.35
N GLU A 21 13.63 5.68 1.53
CA GLU A 21 13.32 6.40 2.75
C GLU A 21 12.11 5.80 3.48
N GLU A 22 11.82 6.32 4.68
CA GLU A 22 10.57 6.00 5.37
C GLU A 22 9.37 6.55 4.58
N LEU A 23 8.30 5.77 4.50
CA LEU A 23 7.09 6.13 3.77
C LEU A 23 6.43 7.36 4.39
N ASP A 24 6.14 8.35 3.54
CA ASP A 24 5.30 9.48 3.94
C ASP A 24 3.80 9.15 3.83
N LEU A 25 2.97 10.08 4.32
CA LEU A 25 1.51 9.90 4.31
C LEU A 25 0.91 9.86 2.90
N ILE A 26 1.53 10.54 1.94
CA ILE A 26 1.06 10.58 0.55
C ILE A 26 1.33 9.21 -0.09
N GLN A 27 2.53 8.68 0.06
CA GLN A 27 2.91 7.35 -0.41
C GLN A 27 2.03 6.26 0.21
N ILE A 28 1.72 6.34 1.51
CA ILE A 28 0.78 5.41 2.16
C ILE A 28 -0.61 5.52 1.51
N SER A 29 -1.13 6.74 1.32
CA SER A 29 -2.45 6.94 0.71
C SER A 29 -2.49 6.43 -0.74
N GLU A 30 -1.44 6.64 -1.52
CA GLU A 30 -1.35 6.19 -2.90
C GLU A 30 -1.21 4.67 -2.98
N THR A 31 -0.43 4.07 -2.07
CA THR A 31 -0.28 2.62 -1.98
C THR A 31 -1.63 1.96 -1.73
N LEU A 32 -2.44 2.50 -0.82
CA LEU A 32 -3.79 2.01 -0.56
C LEU A 32 -4.71 2.10 -1.78
N LYS A 33 -4.58 3.15 -2.62
CA LYS A 33 -5.34 3.24 -3.87
C LYS A 33 -4.92 2.15 -4.86
N VAL A 34 -3.61 1.90 -5.00
CA VAL A 34 -3.10 0.83 -5.85
C VAL A 34 -3.57 -0.54 -5.36
N ILE A 35 -3.55 -0.77 -4.05
CA ILE A 35 -4.08 -1.98 -3.43
C ILE A 35 -5.58 -2.16 -3.74
N ASN A 36 -6.36 -1.08 -3.68
CA ASN A 36 -7.78 -1.14 -4.04
C ASN A 36 -7.99 -1.44 -5.53
N ASP A 37 -7.16 -0.87 -6.42
CA ASP A 37 -7.19 -1.22 -7.85
C ASP A 37 -6.91 -2.72 -8.05
N ILE A 38 -5.92 -3.27 -7.32
CA ILE A 38 -5.59 -4.70 -7.31
C ILE A 38 -6.78 -5.53 -6.84
N PHE A 39 -7.46 -5.11 -5.77
CA PHE A 39 -8.65 -5.78 -5.25
C PHE A 39 -9.79 -5.82 -6.29
N ILE A 40 -10.09 -4.69 -6.93
CA ILE A 40 -11.12 -4.61 -7.97
C ILE A 40 -10.77 -5.50 -9.17
N LEU A 41 -9.49 -5.63 -9.51
CA LEU A 41 -9.03 -6.53 -10.56
C LEU A 41 -9.17 -8.00 -10.15
N ALA A 42 -8.80 -8.34 -8.90
CA ALA A 42 -8.93 -9.68 -8.38
C ALA A 42 -10.39 -10.16 -8.35
N GLN A 43 -11.35 -9.31 -8.00
CA GLN A 43 -12.78 -9.66 -8.07
C GLN A 43 -13.28 -10.06 -9.47
N LYS A 44 -12.55 -9.69 -10.52
CA LYS A 44 -12.91 -9.97 -11.92
C LYS A 44 -12.15 -11.17 -12.50
N ASP A 45 -11.17 -11.70 -11.77
CA ASP A 45 -10.32 -12.82 -12.20
C ASP A 45 -10.29 -13.87 -11.08
N GLU A 46 -11.05 -14.95 -11.26
CA GLU A 46 -11.15 -16.05 -10.29
C GLU A 46 -9.78 -16.66 -9.94
N GLY A 47 -8.82 -16.64 -10.87
CA GLY A 47 -7.47 -17.14 -10.63
C GLY A 47 -6.64 -16.19 -9.78
N LEU A 48 -6.79 -14.88 -9.96
CA LEU A 48 -6.17 -13.88 -9.10
C LEU A 48 -6.84 -13.81 -7.73
N GLN A 49 -8.16 -14.00 -7.68
CA GLN A 49 -8.94 -14.10 -6.46
C GLN A 49 -8.48 -15.28 -5.61
N ALA A 50 -8.40 -16.48 -6.18
CA ALA A 50 -7.97 -17.71 -5.49
C ALA A 50 -6.51 -17.67 -5.03
N LEU A 51 -5.63 -17.00 -5.77
CA LEU A 51 -4.21 -16.86 -5.37
C LEU A 51 -4.00 -15.86 -4.24
N LEU A 52 -4.94 -14.93 -4.11
CA LEU A 52 -4.94 -13.95 -3.05
C LEU A 52 -6.05 -14.28 -2.04
N GLU A 53 -6.66 -15.47 -2.05
CA GLU A 53 -7.71 -15.88 -1.10
C GLU A 53 -7.18 -15.86 0.33
N GLU A 54 -5.95 -16.30 0.59
CA GLU A 54 -5.38 -16.18 1.94
C GLU A 54 -5.18 -14.70 2.36
N ALA A 55 -4.99 -13.81 1.40
CA ALA A 55 -4.91 -12.36 1.57
C ALA A 55 -6.31 -11.68 1.65
N PHE A 56 -7.33 -12.26 1.01
CA PHE A 56 -8.64 -11.68 0.73
C PHE A 56 -9.82 -12.32 1.45
N ASP A 57 -9.75 -13.57 1.91
CA ASP A 57 -10.80 -14.29 2.65
C ASP A 57 -11.22 -13.49 3.87
N THR A 58 -10.25 -12.88 4.54
CA THR A 58 -10.50 -11.98 5.68
C THR A 58 -11.20 -10.66 5.30
N ALA A 59 -11.07 -10.18 4.07
CA ALA A 59 -11.76 -8.99 3.56
C ALA A 59 -13.14 -9.34 3.00
N GLN A 60 -13.32 -10.55 2.47
CA GLN A 60 -14.57 -11.02 1.87
C GLN A 60 -15.61 -11.42 2.92
N GLU A 61 -15.21 -11.93 4.09
CA GLU A 61 -16.11 -12.20 5.24
C GLU A 61 -16.86 -10.94 5.73
N GLN A 62 -16.38 -9.73 5.41
CA GLN A 62 -16.96 -8.47 5.89
C GLN A 62 -17.77 -7.68 4.84
N GLY A 63 -17.96 -8.19 3.62
CA GLY A 63 -18.77 -7.50 2.59
C GLY A 63 -18.24 -6.10 2.26
N VAL A 64 -16.94 -6.00 2.06
CA VAL A 64 -16.21 -4.73 2.05
C VAL A 64 -16.37 -4.00 0.72
N GLU A 65 -17.24 -3.00 0.70
CA GLU A 65 -17.16 -1.87 -0.24
C GLU A 65 -15.99 -0.96 0.17
N ALA A 66 -15.29 -0.35 -0.80
CA ALA A 66 -14.12 0.52 -0.57
C ALA A 66 -14.36 1.68 0.42
N GLU A 67 -15.62 2.00 0.68
CA GLU A 67 -16.05 3.07 1.60
C GLU A 67 -16.20 2.57 3.06
N ASN A 68 -16.19 1.26 3.28
CA ASN A 68 -16.44 0.60 4.58
C ASN A 68 -15.29 -0.31 5.05
N MET A 69 -14.11 -0.23 4.43
CA MET A 69 -12.92 -0.91 4.95
C MET A 69 -12.60 -0.42 6.36
N ASP A 70 -12.74 -1.29 7.35
CA ASP A 70 -12.26 -0.99 8.68
C ASP A 70 -10.71 -0.93 8.71
N ASP A 71 -10.19 -0.26 9.74
CA ASP A 71 -8.76 0.04 9.88
C ASP A 71 -7.91 -1.25 9.99
N GLU A 72 -8.56 -2.38 10.33
CA GLU A 72 -7.95 -3.69 10.47
C GLU A 72 -7.87 -4.45 9.15
N THR A 73 -8.91 -4.36 8.33
CA THR A 73 -8.97 -4.93 6.99
C THR A 73 -7.98 -4.24 6.06
N SER A 74 -7.89 -2.91 6.13
CA SER A 74 -6.92 -2.14 5.31
C SER A 74 -5.47 -2.52 5.60
N ALA A 75 -5.15 -2.71 6.88
CA ALA A 75 -3.83 -3.12 7.35
C ALA A 75 -3.47 -4.55 6.94
N ARG A 76 -4.41 -5.48 7.07
CA ARG A 76 -4.23 -6.87 6.65
C ARG A 76 -4.07 -6.96 5.14
N LEU A 77 -4.92 -6.26 4.39
CA LEU A 77 -4.85 -6.21 2.93
C LEU A 77 -3.53 -5.63 2.45
N PHE A 78 -3.04 -4.57 3.09
CA PHE A 78 -1.73 -4.00 2.79
C PHE A 78 -0.60 -5.01 3.01
N LYS A 79 -0.57 -5.69 4.16
CA LYS A 79 0.46 -6.71 4.46
C LYS A 79 0.39 -7.89 3.48
N ALA A 80 -0.81 -8.35 3.17
CA ALA A 80 -1.01 -9.50 2.32
C ALA A 80 -0.71 -9.18 0.84
N THR A 81 -1.04 -7.98 0.37
CA THR A 81 -0.68 -7.52 -0.98
C THR A 81 0.84 -7.41 -1.14
N LEU A 82 1.55 -6.88 -0.14
CA LEU A 82 3.01 -6.85 -0.16
C LEU A 82 3.61 -8.26 -0.12
N GLY A 83 3.11 -9.14 0.75
CA GLY A 83 3.57 -10.52 0.84
C GLY A 83 3.34 -11.33 -0.44
N ALA A 84 2.35 -10.95 -1.25
CA ALA A 84 2.04 -11.58 -2.53
C ALA A 84 2.72 -10.90 -3.74
N PHE A 85 3.73 -10.05 -3.53
CA PHE A 85 4.35 -9.26 -4.60
C PHE A 85 4.83 -10.10 -5.80
N GLU A 86 5.44 -11.27 -5.57
CA GLU A 86 5.85 -12.18 -6.65
C GLU A 86 4.67 -12.67 -7.49
N THR A 87 3.55 -12.99 -6.85
CA THR A 87 2.31 -13.40 -7.50
C THR A 87 1.72 -12.25 -8.32
N LEU A 88 1.74 -11.03 -7.77
CA LEU A 88 1.28 -9.84 -8.48
C LEU A 88 2.16 -9.58 -9.71
N LEU A 89 3.48 -9.71 -9.60
CA LEU A 89 4.38 -9.60 -10.75
C LEU A 89 4.06 -10.59 -11.86
N LEU A 90 3.66 -11.82 -11.51
CA LEU A 90 3.34 -12.86 -12.50
C LEU A 90 2.00 -12.62 -13.21
N ARG A 91 0.99 -12.12 -12.49
CA ARG A 91 -0.40 -12.04 -12.98
C ARG A 91 -0.79 -10.65 -13.45
N ILE A 92 -0.41 -9.62 -12.70
CA ILE A 92 -0.75 -8.21 -12.91
C ILE A 92 0.51 -7.34 -12.77
N PRO A 93 1.52 -7.56 -13.64
CA PRO A 93 2.84 -6.93 -13.51
C PRO A 93 2.74 -5.41 -13.41
N GLU A 94 1.91 -4.76 -14.22
CA GLU A 94 1.72 -3.31 -14.19
C GLU A 94 1.36 -2.80 -12.79
N GLN A 95 0.49 -3.51 -12.08
CA GLN A 95 0.03 -3.11 -10.75
C GLN A 95 1.07 -3.41 -9.68
N ALA A 96 1.83 -4.49 -9.83
CA ALA A 96 2.98 -4.78 -8.98
C ALA A 96 4.06 -3.68 -9.11
N PHE A 97 4.40 -3.29 -10.35
CA PHE A 97 5.35 -2.22 -10.61
C PHE A 97 4.83 -0.86 -10.12
N LYS A 98 3.54 -0.57 -10.26
CA LYS A 98 2.90 0.65 -9.71
C LYS A 98 2.99 0.68 -8.19
N LEU A 99 2.73 -0.46 -7.53
CA LEU A 99 2.85 -0.61 -6.08
C LEU A 99 4.28 -0.32 -5.62
N LEU A 100 5.27 -0.94 -6.27
CA LEU A 100 6.68 -0.75 -5.93
C LEU A 100 7.17 0.67 -6.21
N SER A 101 6.67 1.29 -7.29
CA SER A 101 6.98 2.68 -7.64
C SER A 101 6.55 3.66 -6.55
N VAL A 102 5.32 3.54 -6.07
CA VAL A 102 4.80 4.40 -4.99
C VAL A 102 5.61 4.20 -3.70
N LEU A 103 5.87 2.94 -3.33
CA LEU A 103 6.57 2.60 -2.10
C LEU A 103 8.03 3.02 -2.09
N SER A 104 8.72 2.90 -3.24
CA SER A 104 10.13 3.27 -3.36
C SER A 104 10.34 4.76 -3.65
N GLY A 105 9.30 5.47 -4.10
CA GLY A 105 9.42 6.82 -4.65
C GLY A 105 10.19 6.86 -5.99
N ILE A 106 10.40 5.72 -6.64
CA ILE A 106 11.05 5.62 -7.94
C ILE A 106 9.97 5.69 -9.02
N GLU A 107 10.19 6.50 -10.05
CA GLU A 107 9.28 6.59 -11.20
C GLU A 107 9.07 5.21 -11.85
N LEU A 108 7.80 4.89 -12.14
CA LEU A 108 7.38 3.61 -12.71
C LEU A 108 8.21 3.18 -13.92
N GLU A 109 8.42 4.08 -14.88
CA GLU A 109 9.19 3.81 -16.10
C GLU A 109 10.65 3.43 -15.80
N LYS A 110 11.26 4.08 -14.80
CA LYS A 110 12.63 3.76 -14.35
C LYS A 110 12.66 2.40 -13.69
N LEU A 111 11.64 2.06 -12.90
CA LEU A 111 11.58 0.79 -12.19
C LEU A 111 11.36 -0.40 -13.14
N MET A 112 10.49 -0.25 -14.14
CA MET A 112 10.20 -1.29 -15.15
C MET A 112 11.38 -1.62 -16.08
N THR A 113 12.38 -0.73 -16.16
CA THR A 113 13.59 -0.96 -16.96
C THR A 113 14.73 -1.56 -16.16
N GLN A 114 14.56 -1.75 -14.85
CA GLN A 114 15.57 -2.35 -14.01
C GLN A 114 15.70 -3.86 -14.26
N LYS A 115 16.88 -4.39 -13.94
CA LYS A 115 17.08 -5.84 -13.90
C LYS A 115 16.25 -6.43 -12.76
N VAL A 116 15.81 -7.68 -12.96
CA VAL A 116 15.02 -8.43 -11.99
C VAL A 116 15.64 -8.41 -10.59
N GLU A 117 16.95 -8.67 -10.47
CA GLU A 117 17.67 -8.62 -9.18
C GLU A 117 17.52 -7.25 -8.49
N VAL A 118 17.67 -6.15 -9.24
CA VAL A 118 17.53 -4.79 -8.69
C VAL A 118 16.09 -4.50 -8.26
N VAL A 119 15.09 -5.05 -8.96
CA VAL A 119 13.68 -4.91 -8.55
C VAL A 119 13.44 -5.60 -7.20
N PHE A 120 14.02 -6.79 -7.00
CA PHE A 120 13.94 -7.49 -5.70
C PHE A 120 14.75 -6.78 -4.61
N ASP A 121 15.94 -6.24 -4.91
CA ASP A 121 16.70 -5.41 -3.97
C ASP A 121 15.88 -4.19 -3.49
N ILE A 122 15.10 -3.57 -4.41
CA ILE A 122 14.19 -2.45 -4.08
C ILE A 122 13.08 -2.92 -3.15
N TYR A 123 12.45 -4.06 -3.48
CA TYR A 123 11.41 -4.64 -2.66
C TYR A 123 11.89 -4.95 -1.23
N ASP A 124 13.04 -5.62 -1.10
CA ASP A 124 13.62 -5.95 0.20
C ASP A 124 13.98 -4.69 0.99
N ALA A 125 14.57 -3.68 0.34
CA ALA A 125 14.90 -2.41 0.98
C ALA A 125 13.66 -1.65 1.49
N ILE A 126 12.53 -1.72 0.77
CA ILE A 126 11.27 -1.15 1.26
C ILE A 126 10.86 -1.83 2.56
N LEU A 127 10.87 -3.16 2.60
CA LEU A 127 10.49 -3.93 3.79
C LEU A 127 11.43 -3.72 4.97
N GLU A 128 12.73 -3.53 4.71
CA GLU A 128 13.74 -3.31 5.75
C GLU A 128 13.66 -1.89 6.34
N VAL A 129 13.56 -0.87 5.48
CA VAL A 129 13.51 0.54 5.92
C VAL A 129 12.20 0.84 6.62
N ASN A 130 11.12 0.22 6.18
CA ASN A 130 9.80 0.53 6.66
C ASN A 130 9.22 -0.62 7.48
N ASP A 131 9.15 -0.42 8.80
CA ASP A 131 8.45 -1.33 9.70
C ASP A 131 6.93 -1.26 9.42
N MET A 132 6.49 -2.11 8.49
CA MET A 132 5.10 -2.20 8.02
C MET A 132 4.13 -2.40 9.18
N ASP A 133 4.50 -3.25 10.14
CA ASP A 133 3.68 -3.55 11.31
C ASP A 133 3.53 -2.32 12.21
N LYS A 134 4.57 -1.51 12.36
CA LYS A 134 4.54 -0.24 13.12
C LYS A 134 3.80 0.87 12.40
N LEU A 135 3.95 0.99 11.08
CA LEU A 135 3.21 1.96 10.27
C LEU A 135 1.70 1.70 10.34
N ILE A 136 1.30 0.44 10.16
CA ILE A 136 -0.07 -0.02 10.36
C ILE A 136 -0.59 0.32 11.76
N LYS A 137 0.17 -0.01 12.82
CA LYS A 137 -0.23 0.28 14.21
C LYS A 137 -0.38 1.78 14.47
N ARG A 138 0.49 2.61 13.90
CA ARG A 138 0.40 4.08 14.00
C ARG A 138 -0.82 4.61 13.26
N ALA A 139 -1.10 4.12 12.05
CA ALA A 139 -2.29 4.49 11.30
C ALA A 139 -3.57 4.18 12.09
N LYS A 140 -3.69 2.94 12.62
CA LYS A 140 -4.81 2.54 13.50
C LYS A 140 -4.97 3.46 14.71
N LYS A 141 -3.86 3.77 15.42
CA LYS A 141 -3.89 4.61 16.62
C LYS A 141 -4.31 6.05 16.32
N SER A 142 -3.75 6.66 15.28
CA SER A 142 -4.06 8.04 14.89
C SER A 142 -5.52 8.20 14.45
N LEU A 143 -6.08 7.20 13.76
CA LEU A 143 -7.47 7.23 13.33
C LEU A 143 -8.44 6.97 14.48
N ALA A 144 -8.13 6.05 15.40
CA ALA A 144 -8.91 5.81 16.61
C ALA A 144 -9.01 7.06 17.50
N VAL A 145 -7.90 7.82 17.64
CA VAL A 145 -7.90 9.10 18.35
C VAL A 145 -8.81 10.12 17.65
N THR A 146 -8.82 10.15 16.32
CA THR A 146 -9.68 11.04 15.53
C THR A 146 -11.16 10.66 15.66
N LYS A 147 -11.52 9.38 15.50
CA LYS A 147 -12.90 8.87 15.71
C LYS A 147 -13.40 9.16 17.13
N ALA A 148 -12.56 8.94 18.14
CA ALA A 148 -12.88 9.25 19.54
C ALA A 148 -13.15 10.75 19.76
N ARG A 149 -12.36 11.64 19.14
CA ARG A 149 -12.59 13.09 19.20
C ARG A 149 -13.88 13.51 18.50
N ILE A 150 -14.20 12.96 17.32
CA ILE A 150 -15.43 13.27 16.59
C ILE A 150 -16.66 12.83 17.40
N ASN A 151 -16.65 11.61 17.93
CA ASN A 151 -17.75 11.09 18.74
C ASN A 151 -17.93 11.92 20.03
N LEU A 152 -16.84 12.36 20.66
CA LEU A 152 -16.89 13.24 21.83
C LEU A 152 -17.46 14.63 21.48
N SER A 153 -17.05 15.22 20.36
CA SER A 153 -17.59 16.51 19.89
C SER A 153 -19.07 16.43 19.54
N GLN A 154 -19.52 15.34 18.91
CA GLN A 154 -20.95 15.11 18.63
C GLN A 154 -21.76 14.88 19.92
N PHE A 155 -21.17 14.21 20.92
CA PHE A 155 -21.82 13.97 22.20
C PHE A 155 -21.91 15.25 23.05
N LEU A 156 -20.90 16.12 23.00
CA LEU A 156 -20.89 17.41 23.68
C LEU A 156 -21.78 18.45 22.97
N GLY A 157 -21.80 18.47 21.63
CA GLY A 157 -22.67 19.35 20.83
C GLY A 157 -24.16 19.04 20.95
N LYS A 158 -24.54 17.82 21.36
CA LYS A 158 -25.94 17.44 21.63
C LYS A 158 -26.46 17.92 23.00
N LYS A 159 -25.63 18.47 23.88
CA LYS A 159 -26.07 18.92 25.22
C LYS A 159 -26.48 20.39 25.31
N GLU A 160 -26.30 21.21 24.27
CA GLU A 160 -26.60 22.65 24.31
C GLU A 160 -27.99 23.06 23.80
N THR A 161 -28.89 22.13 23.48
CA THR A 161 -30.28 22.46 23.11
C THR A 161 -31.28 21.98 24.16
N LYS A 162 -31.36 22.72 25.27
CA LYS A 162 -32.58 22.76 26.08
C LYS A 162 -32.91 24.22 26.41
N PRO A 163 -33.80 24.90 25.66
CA PRO A 163 -34.39 26.13 26.15
C PRO A 163 -35.37 25.78 27.28
N ALA A 164 -35.27 26.54 28.37
CA ALA A 164 -36.24 26.58 29.46
C ALA A 164 -37.50 27.34 29.03
#